data_AF-H7FLH9-F1
#
_entry.id   AF-H7FLH9-F1
#
_cell.length_a   1.000
_cell.length_b   1.000
_cell.length_c   1.000
_cell.angle_alpha   90.00
_cell.angle_beta   90.00
_cell.angle_gamma   90.00
#
_symmetry.space_group_name_H-M   'P 1'
#
loop_
_entity.id
_entity.type
_entity.pdbx_description
1 polymer ?
#
loop_
_entity_poly.entity_id
_entity_poly.type
_entity_poly.pdbx_seq_one_letter_code
_entity_poly.pdbx_strand_id
1 'polypeptide(L)'
;MKLLTSQKNSLFELIQQIDFFSHNQFELIEKDIMGVCDTHVEYKANKDFYFRFIDSNYANSLFVNHSPGDQQIMDSSSKISWDETLNIFDNWLYYLQREVTSPNLWQQFKTEISEIKYINNFSNQKFSFSEYTEISEKIDVLKSSLSSIPLILNQQNEIILRLDHLSETAK
;
A
#
# COMPACT_ATOMS: atom_id res chain seq x y z
N MET A 1 -9.48 -19.50 20.66
CA MET A 1 -10.68 -20.35 20.90
C MET A 1 -10.80 -21.36 19.77
N LYS A 2 -11.22 -22.62 20.00
CA LYS A 2 -11.60 -23.52 18.90
C LYS A 2 -13.01 -23.22 18.42
N LEU A 3 -13.22 -23.06 17.11
CA LEU A 3 -14.54 -22.74 16.57
C LEU A 3 -15.39 -24.00 16.34
N LEU A 4 -16.70 -23.86 16.51
CA LEU A 4 -17.67 -24.89 16.15
C LEU A 4 -17.80 -24.99 14.61
N THR A 5 -18.23 -26.14 14.11
CA THR A 5 -18.46 -26.32 12.66
C THR A 5 -19.47 -25.31 12.11
N SER A 6 -20.54 -25.02 12.85
CA SER A 6 -21.53 -23.99 12.44
C SER A 6 -20.91 -22.60 12.33
N GLN A 7 -20.04 -22.23 13.27
CA GLN A 7 -19.33 -20.95 13.27
C GLN A 7 -18.38 -20.82 12.07
N LYS A 8 -17.65 -21.90 11.75
CA LYS A 8 -16.79 -21.96 10.56
C LYS A 8 -17.58 -21.80 9.27
N ASN A 9 -18.75 -22.44 9.19
CA ASN A 9 -19.62 -22.34 8.03
C ASN A 9 -20.13 -20.90 7.85
N SER A 10 -20.54 -20.22 8.93
CA SER A 10 -20.98 -18.82 8.84
C SER A 10 -19.89 -17.89 8.31
N LEU A 11 -18.63 -18.08 8.73
CA LEU A 11 -17.50 -17.30 8.19
C LEU A 11 -17.28 -17.59 6.69
N PHE A 12 -17.40 -18.86 6.29
CA PHE A 12 -17.25 -19.27 4.90
C PHE A 12 -18.36 -18.70 4.01
N GLU A 13 -19.60 -18.71 4.50
CA GLU A 13 -20.76 -18.13 3.81
C GLU A 13 -20.59 -16.61 3.62
N LEU A 14 -20.06 -15.88 4.62
CA LEU A 14 -19.76 -14.45 4.49
C LEU A 14 -18.73 -14.18 3.38
N ILE A 15 -17.67 -14.98 3.29
CA ILE A 15 -16.69 -14.86 2.21
C ILE A 15 -17.36 -15.11 0.85
N GLN A 16 -18.28 -16.07 0.75
CA GLN A 16 -19.01 -16.36 -0.48
C GLN A 16 -20.01 -15.28 -0.88
N GLN A 17 -20.55 -14.52 0.08
CA GLN A 17 -21.48 -13.42 -0.19
C GLN A 17 -20.78 -12.20 -0.80
N ILE A 18 -19.47 -12.06 -0.57
CA ILE A 18 -18.68 -10.97 -1.14
C ILE A 18 -18.14 -11.38 -2.51
N ASP A 19 -18.75 -10.86 -3.58
CA ASP A 19 -18.38 -11.11 -4.98
C ASP A 19 -16.93 -10.70 -5.35
N PHE A 20 -16.20 -10.04 -4.44
CA PHE A 20 -14.83 -9.61 -4.66
C PHE A 20 -13.79 -10.70 -4.38
N PHE A 21 -13.99 -11.52 -3.35
CA PHE A 21 -13.01 -12.53 -2.94
C PHE A 21 -13.44 -13.94 -3.31
N SER A 22 -12.47 -14.78 -3.65
CA SER A 22 -12.68 -16.22 -3.77
C SER A 22 -12.31 -16.90 -2.46
N HIS A 23 -13.15 -17.83 -2.00
CA HIS A 23 -12.93 -18.61 -0.77
C HIS A 23 -11.56 -19.30 -0.70
N ASN A 24 -10.97 -19.66 -1.84
CA ASN A 24 -9.64 -20.27 -1.92
C ASN A 24 -8.49 -19.32 -1.54
N GLN A 25 -8.73 -18.02 -1.50
CA GLN A 25 -7.76 -16.99 -1.08
C GLN A 25 -7.60 -16.94 0.44
N PHE A 26 -8.48 -17.60 1.19
CA PHE A 26 -8.41 -17.65 2.65
C PHE A 26 -7.99 -19.03 3.15
N GLU A 27 -7.42 -19.04 4.35
CA GLU A 27 -7.10 -20.25 5.09
C GLU A 27 -7.57 -20.11 6.54
N LEU A 28 -8.34 -21.07 7.02
CA LEU A 28 -8.68 -21.18 8.44
C LEU A 28 -7.62 -22.05 9.12
N ILE A 29 -6.88 -21.44 10.05
CA ILE A 29 -5.82 -22.09 10.79
C ILE A 29 -6.30 -22.32 12.22
N GLU A 30 -6.24 -23.57 12.67
CA GLU A 30 -6.48 -23.96 14.06
C GLU A 30 -5.25 -24.68 14.59
N LYS A 31 -4.58 -24.06 15.58
CA LYS A 31 -3.40 -24.63 16.24
C LYS A 31 -3.66 -24.71 17.73
N ASP A 32 -3.46 -25.90 18.30
CA ASP A 32 -3.44 -26.07 19.75
C ASP A 32 -2.00 -25.88 20.24
N ILE A 33 -1.76 -24.77 20.94
CA ILE A 33 -0.45 -24.46 21.51
C ILE A 33 -0.60 -24.51 23.02
N MET A 34 -0.06 -25.58 23.63
CA MET A 34 -0.03 -25.76 25.08
C MET A 34 -1.40 -25.65 25.77
N GLY A 35 -2.47 -26.14 25.12
CA GLY A 35 -3.84 -26.10 25.66
C GLY A 35 -4.59 -24.80 25.37
N VAL A 36 -3.96 -23.84 24.67
CA VAL A 36 -4.62 -22.66 24.14
C VAL A 36 -4.80 -22.87 22.63
N CYS A 37 -6.04 -23.02 22.20
CA CYS A 37 -6.38 -23.05 20.78
C CYS A 37 -6.25 -21.64 20.19
N ASP A 38 -5.26 -21.43 19.33
CA ASP A 38 -5.18 -20.30 18.43
C ASP A 38 -6.00 -20.63 17.17
N THR A 39 -6.98 -19.79 16.86
CA THR A 39 -7.79 -19.92 15.65
C THR A 39 -7.85 -18.58 14.97
N HIS A 40 -7.54 -18.57 13.68
CA HIS A 40 -7.55 -17.37 12.88
C HIS A 40 -7.78 -17.70 11.40
N VAL A 41 -8.34 -16.75 10.67
CA VAL A 41 -8.45 -16.76 9.22
C VAL A 41 -7.33 -15.88 8.66
N GLU A 42 -6.56 -16.37 7.69
CA GLU A 42 -5.51 -15.59 7.02
C GLU A 42 -5.86 -15.39 5.54
N TYR A 43 -5.44 -14.24 4.99
CA TYR A 43 -5.43 -14.01 3.55
C TYR A 43 -4.12 -14.54 2.94
N LYS A 44 -4.20 -15.54 2.06
CA LYS A 44 -3.02 -16.28 1.58
C LYS A 44 -1.99 -15.44 0.83
N ALA A 45 -2.42 -14.40 0.12
CA ALA A 45 -1.51 -13.54 -0.63
C ALA A 45 -0.69 -12.60 0.28
N ASN A 46 -1.21 -12.29 1.48
CA ASN A 46 -0.49 -11.55 2.49
C ASN A 46 -0.86 -12.03 3.91
N LYS A 47 0.04 -12.80 4.53
CA LYS A 47 -0.16 -13.37 5.87
C LYS A 47 -0.19 -12.33 6.99
N ASP A 48 0.22 -11.10 6.73
CA ASP A 48 0.07 -10.00 7.69
C ASP A 48 -1.41 -9.59 7.84
N PHE A 49 -2.27 -10.01 6.92
CA PHE A 49 -3.72 -9.84 6.99
C PHE A 49 -4.41 -11.09 7.54
N TYR A 50 -5.02 -10.94 8.71
CA TYR A 50 -5.62 -12.02 9.46
C TYR A 50 -6.82 -11.54 10.29
N PHE A 51 -7.66 -12.50 10.68
CA PHE A 51 -8.74 -12.33 11.64
C PHE A 51 -8.64 -13.41 12.71
N ARG A 52 -8.28 -13.05 13.94
CA ARG A 52 -7.93 -13.97 15.03
C ARG A 52 -8.97 -13.95 16.14
N PHE A 53 -9.35 -15.14 16.57
CA PHE A 53 -10.30 -15.38 17.66
C PHE A 53 -9.56 -15.63 18.98
N ILE A 54 -9.70 -14.71 19.92
CA ILE A 54 -9.09 -14.76 21.23
C ILE A 54 -10.16 -15.13 22.27
N ASP A 55 -9.85 -16.15 23.06
CA ASP A 55 -10.66 -16.51 24.23
C ASP A 55 -10.06 -15.88 25.48
N SER A 56 -10.88 -15.31 26.35
CA SER A 56 -10.43 -15.01 27.71
C SER A 56 -10.87 -16.12 28.66
N ASN A 57 -9.89 -16.77 29.29
CA ASN A 57 -10.10 -17.83 30.29
C ASN A 57 -11.01 -17.42 31.48
N TYR A 58 -11.27 -16.13 31.68
CA TYR A 58 -11.94 -15.62 32.87
C TYR A 58 -13.46 -15.40 32.75
N ALA A 59 -14.05 -15.33 31.55
CA ALA A 59 -15.45 -14.89 31.45
C ALA A 59 -16.21 -15.22 30.15
N ASN A 60 -16.09 -16.44 29.58
CA ASN A 60 -16.80 -16.86 28.35
C ASN A 60 -16.92 -15.69 27.34
N SER A 61 -15.83 -14.98 27.15
CA SER A 61 -15.81 -13.73 26.40
C SER A 61 -14.95 -13.90 25.18
N LEU A 62 -15.58 -13.70 24.05
CA LEU A 62 -14.95 -13.71 22.75
C LEU A 62 -14.41 -12.32 22.47
N PHE A 63 -13.15 -12.28 22.04
CA PHE A 63 -12.49 -11.10 21.51
C PHE A 63 -11.93 -11.45 20.14
N VAL A 64 -11.86 -10.48 19.26
CA VAL A 64 -11.24 -10.66 17.95
C VAL A 64 -10.21 -9.58 17.69
N ASN A 65 -9.06 -10.00 17.17
CA ASN A 65 -8.02 -9.11 16.67
C ASN A 65 -7.91 -9.31 15.17
N HIS A 66 -7.88 -8.23 14.41
CA HIS A 66 -7.81 -8.34 12.96
C HIS A 66 -6.91 -7.28 12.36
N SER A 67 -6.31 -7.66 11.23
CA SER A 67 -5.47 -6.84 10.38
C SER A 67 -5.89 -7.13 8.93
N PRO A 68 -6.16 -6.14 8.08
CA PRO A 68 -6.10 -4.70 8.38
C PRO A 68 -7.28 -4.23 9.24
N GLY A 69 -7.06 -3.16 10.02
CA GLY A 69 -8.13 -2.46 10.74
C GLY A 69 -8.78 -1.36 9.90
N ASP A 70 -9.71 -0.62 10.50
CA ASP A 70 -10.41 0.49 9.85
C ASP A 70 -9.43 1.63 9.54
N GLN A 71 -8.75 2.14 10.55
CA GLN A 71 -7.76 3.22 10.38
C GLN A 71 -6.37 2.85 10.89
N GLN A 72 -6.27 1.72 11.57
CA GLN A 72 -5.04 1.23 12.17
C GLN A 72 -4.59 -0.04 11.45
N ILE A 73 -3.31 -0.40 11.63
CA ILE A 73 -2.77 -1.65 11.09
C ILE A 73 -3.55 -2.86 11.66
N MET A 74 -3.92 -2.78 12.94
CA MET A 74 -4.65 -3.82 13.64
C MET A 74 -5.71 -3.18 14.54
N ASP A 75 -6.90 -3.75 14.53
CA ASP A 75 -7.97 -3.43 15.47
C ASP A 75 -8.27 -4.64 16.36
N SER A 76 -8.77 -4.35 17.55
CA SER A 76 -9.16 -5.34 18.54
C SER A 76 -10.55 -5.00 19.05
N SER A 77 -11.43 -6.01 19.12
CA SER A 77 -12.74 -5.84 19.71
C SER A 77 -12.66 -5.82 21.23
N SER A 78 -13.70 -5.27 21.86
CA SER A 78 -14.02 -5.57 23.25
C SER A 78 -14.70 -6.95 23.34
N LYS A 79 -15.25 -7.29 24.52
CA LYS A 79 -16.04 -8.50 24.71
C LYS A 79 -17.26 -8.43 23.80
N ILE A 80 -17.38 -9.40 22.89
CA ILE A 80 -18.45 -9.46 21.89
C ILE A 80 -19.14 -10.82 21.87
N SER A 81 -20.33 -10.84 21.30
CA SER A 81 -21.09 -12.03 20.94
C SER A 81 -20.64 -12.60 19.58
N TRP A 82 -21.15 -13.78 19.23
CA TRP A 82 -20.88 -14.39 17.92
C TRP A 82 -21.47 -13.57 16.77
N ASP A 83 -22.68 -13.05 16.92
CA ASP A 83 -23.33 -12.25 15.86
C ASP A 83 -22.56 -10.94 15.61
N GLU A 84 -22.08 -10.29 16.67
CA GLU A 84 -21.18 -9.15 16.55
C GLU A 84 -19.85 -9.52 15.90
N THR A 85 -19.35 -10.74 16.13
CA THR A 85 -18.14 -11.24 15.48
C THR A 85 -18.33 -11.36 13.97
N LEU A 86 -19.49 -11.83 13.51
CA LEU A 86 -19.81 -11.91 12.09
C LEU A 86 -19.85 -10.52 11.44
N ASN A 87 -20.44 -9.52 12.12
CA ASN A 87 -20.44 -8.14 11.64
C ASN A 87 -19.02 -7.55 11.55
N ILE A 88 -18.16 -7.83 12.53
CA ILE A 88 -16.77 -7.38 12.51
C ILE A 88 -15.98 -8.10 11.41
N PHE A 89 -16.27 -9.38 11.17
CA PHE A 89 -15.65 -10.15 10.09
C PHE A 89 -16.02 -9.61 8.71
N ASP A 90 -17.29 -9.25 8.50
CA ASP A 90 -17.76 -8.60 7.28
C ASP A 90 -17.06 -7.25 7.05
N ASN A 91 -16.97 -6.42 8.09
CA ASN A 91 -16.21 -5.17 8.04
C ASN A 91 -14.72 -5.41 7.74
N TRP A 92 -14.11 -6.45 8.33
CA TRP A 92 -12.73 -6.81 8.05
C TRP A 92 -12.53 -7.19 6.58
N LEU A 93 -13.46 -7.92 5.96
CA LEU A 93 -13.39 -8.22 4.51
C LEU A 93 -13.45 -6.93 3.68
N TYR A 94 -14.27 -5.95 4.07
CA TYR A 94 -14.27 -4.63 3.44
C TYR A 94 -12.92 -3.89 3.60
N TYR A 95 -12.32 -3.90 4.79
CA TYR A 95 -11.01 -3.30 5.02
C TYR A 95 -9.90 -4.03 4.25
N LEU A 96 -9.98 -5.36 4.17
CA LEU A 96 -9.07 -6.16 3.37
C LEU A 96 -9.17 -5.77 1.89
N GLN A 97 -10.39 -5.64 1.36
CA GLN A 97 -10.62 -5.20 -0.01
C GLN A 97 -10.00 -3.82 -0.26
N ARG A 98 -10.14 -2.87 0.67
CA ARG A 98 -9.50 -1.55 0.60
C ARG A 98 -7.99 -1.68 0.46
N GLU A 99 -7.33 -2.45 1.32
CA GLU A 99 -5.86 -2.56 1.29
C GLU A 99 -5.34 -3.26 0.04
N VAL A 100 -5.99 -4.34 -0.42
CA VAL A 100 -5.52 -5.07 -1.61
C VAL A 100 -5.77 -4.32 -2.92
N THR A 101 -6.71 -3.38 -2.95
CA THR A 101 -7.01 -2.55 -4.13
C THR A 101 -6.27 -1.21 -4.13
N SER A 102 -5.72 -0.80 -2.99
CA SER A 102 -5.04 0.48 -2.86
C SER A 102 -3.65 0.45 -3.52
N PRO A 103 -3.33 1.40 -4.41
CA PRO A 103 -2.02 1.47 -5.03
C PRO A 103 -0.95 1.94 -4.03
N ASN A 104 0.24 1.32 -4.07
CA ASN A 104 1.38 1.78 -3.29
C ASN A 104 2.09 2.96 -3.98
N LEU A 105 1.52 4.16 -3.83
CA LEU A 105 2.04 5.39 -4.46
C LEU A 105 3.47 5.73 -4.03
N TRP A 106 3.87 5.40 -2.79
CA TRP A 106 5.23 5.62 -2.32
C TRP A 106 6.25 4.71 -3.02
N GLN A 107 5.88 3.46 -3.29
CA GLN A 107 6.71 2.57 -4.08
C GLN A 107 6.80 3.03 -5.53
N GLN A 108 5.70 3.48 -6.13
CA GLN A 108 5.69 4.06 -7.48
C GLN A 108 6.65 5.26 -7.57
N PHE A 109 6.54 6.21 -6.64
CA PHE A 109 7.43 7.37 -6.57
C PHE A 109 8.92 7.00 -6.44
N LYS A 110 9.24 5.99 -5.63
CA LYS A 110 10.62 5.49 -5.50
C LYS A 110 11.14 4.91 -6.82
N THR A 111 10.30 4.15 -7.52
CA THR A 111 10.65 3.61 -8.84
C THR A 111 10.90 4.73 -9.85
N GLU A 112 10.00 5.71 -9.92
CA GLU A 112 10.14 6.87 -10.81
C GLU A 112 11.45 7.64 -10.56
N ILE A 113 11.81 7.91 -9.30
CA ILE A 113 13.09 8.55 -8.97
C ILE A 113 14.28 7.68 -9.41
N SER A 114 14.21 6.37 -9.19
CA SER A 114 15.32 5.46 -9.53
C SER A 114 15.56 5.36 -11.04
N GLU A 115 14.54 5.63 -11.85
CA GLU A 115 14.63 5.68 -13.31
C GLU A 115 15.23 6.99 -13.83
N ILE A 116 15.35 8.02 -12.98
CA ILE A 116 16.11 9.24 -13.28
C ILE A 116 17.60 8.88 -13.32
N LYS A 117 18.06 8.39 -14.48
CA LYS A 117 19.47 8.16 -14.76
C LYS A 117 20.19 9.51 -14.81
N TYR A 118 21.00 9.80 -13.80
CA TYR A 118 22.03 10.83 -13.89
C TYR A 118 23.04 10.40 -14.95
N ILE A 119 22.95 10.96 -16.15
CA ILE A 119 23.94 10.79 -17.21
C ILE A 119 25.22 11.50 -16.74
N ASN A 120 26.15 10.76 -16.14
CA ASN A 120 27.41 11.31 -15.62
C ASN A 120 28.61 11.13 -16.55
N ASN A 121 28.40 10.83 -17.83
CA ASN A 121 29.46 10.85 -18.85
C ASN A 121 29.59 12.26 -19.44
N PHE A 122 30.03 13.22 -18.62
CA PHE A 122 30.34 14.56 -19.10
C PHE A 122 31.77 14.59 -19.64
N SER A 123 31.87 14.72 -20.96
CA SER A 123 33.10 15.18 -21.61
C SER A 123 33.21 16.69 -21.40
N ASN A 124 34.24 17.17 -20.70
CA ASN A 124 34.51 18.60 -20.52
C ASN A 124 35.09 19.27 -21.78
N GLN A 125 34.74 18.76 -22.96
CA GLN A 125 35.10 19.40 -24.23
C GLN A 125 34.18 20.60 -24.45
N LYS A 126 34.75 21.69 -24.97
CA LYS A 126 33.93 22.85 -25.37
C LYS A 126 32.95 22.42 -26.46
N PHE A 127 31.68 22.77 -26.29
CA PHE A 127 30.65 22.53 -27.30
C PHE A 127 31.03 23.22 -28.61
N SER A 128 30.81 22.54 -29.73
CA SER A 128 30.77 23.16 -31.04
C SER A 128 29.54 24.07 -31.16
N PHE A 129 29.57 24.99 -32.12
CA PHE A 129 28.46 25.94 -32.34
C PHE A 129 27.12 25.24 -32.63
N SER A 130 27.16 24.10 -33.34
CA SER A 130 25.99 23.25 -33.60
C SER A 130 25.47 22.55 -32.35
N GLU A 131 26.37 22.08 -31.47
CA GLU A 131 25.97 21.45 -30.20
C GLU A 131 25.39 22.48 -29.23
N TYR A 132 25.92 23.71 -29.22
CA TYR A 132 25.36 24.80 -28.42
C TYR A 132 23.92 25.14 -28.82
N THR A 133 23.66 25.24 -30.13
CA THR A 133 22.32 25.53 -30.64
C THR A 133 21.33 24.41 -30.32
N GLU A 134 21.75 23.15 -30.50
CA GLU A 134 20.93 21.99 -30.17
C GLU A 134 20.64 21.88 -28.65
N ILE A 135 21.61 22.23 -27.80
CA ILE A 135 21.43 22.27 -26.33
C ILE A 135 20.47 23.38 -25.94
N SER A 136 20.60 24.57 -26.52
CA SER A 136 19.70 25.70 -26.24
C SER A 136 18.25 25.35 -26.58
N GLU A 137 18.02 24.74 -27.75
CA GLU A 137 16.69 24.30 -28.16
C GLU A 137 16.11 23.23 -27.21
N LYS A 138 16.94 22.26 -26.77
CA LYS A 138 16.51 21.25 -25.79
C LYS A 138 16.23 21.84 -24.42
N ILE A 139 16.98 22.84 -23.98
CA ILE A 139 16.73 23.57 -22.72
C ILE A 139 15.40 24.32 -22.79
N ASP A 140 15.08 24.93 -23.91
CA ASP A 140 13.80 25.63 -24.09
C ASP A 140 12.61 24.67 -24.11
N VAL A 141 12.77 23.49 -24.71
CA VAL A 141 11.77 22.40 -24.63
C VAL A 141 11.58 21.94 -23.18
N LEU A 142 12.67 21.78 -22.40
CA LEU A 142 12.59 21.41 -20.98
C LEU A 142 11.87 22.49 -20.16
N LYS A 143 12.15 23.78 -20.38
CA LYS A 143 11.44 24.90 -19.72
C LYS A 143 9.94 24.86 -20.01
N SER A 144 9.57 24.61 -21.26
CA SER A 144 8.15 24.50 -21.66
C SER A 144 7.46 23.25 -21.12
N SER A 145 8.20 22.17 -20.86
CA SER A 145 7.66 20.94 -20.27
C SER A 145 7.51 21.10 -18.75
N LEU A 146 8.43 21.80 -18.09
CA LEU A 146 8.40 22.09 -16.65
C LEU A 146 7.19 22.93 -16.22
N SER A 147 6.70 23.82 -17.08
CA SER A 147 5.49 24.61 -16.82
C SER A 147 4.20 23.78 -16.88
N SER A 148 4.24 22.57 -17.43
CA SER A 148 3.11 21.63 -17.46
C SER A 148 3.04 20.70 -16.24
N ILE A 149 4.11 20.64 -15.43
CA ILE A 149 4.16 19.82 -14.21
C ILE A 149 3.66 20.66 -13.02
N PRO A 150 2.75 20.15 -12.16
CA PRO A 150 2.20 20.90 -11.03
C PRO A 150 3.20 20.97 -9.87
N LEU A 151 4.30 21.69 -10.06
CA LEU A 151 5.30 21.98 -9.03
C LEU A 151 4.92 23.28 -8.29
N ILE A 152 5.40 23.41 -7.04
CA ILE A 152 5.25 24.65 -6.27
C ILE A 152 6.03 25.76 -7.00
N LEU A 153 5.41 26.94 -7.20
CA LEU A 153 5.94 28.04 -8.02
C LEU A 153 7.41 28.40 -7.72
N ASN A 154 7.80 28.36 -6.45
CA ASN A 154 9.19 28.63 -6.03
C ASN A 154 10.19 27.58 -6.52
N GLN A 155 9.79 26.30 -6.63
CA GLN A 155 10.64 25.24 -7.16
C GLN A 155 10.77 25.34 -8.68
N GLN A 156 9.70 25.74 -9.38
CA GLN A 156 9.76 26.01 -10.82
C GLN A 156 10.72 27.16 -11.14
N ASN A 157 10.64 28.26 -10.39
CA ASN A 157 11.49 29.44 -10.60
C ASN A 157 12.98 29.12 -10.36
N GLU A 158 13.31 28.37 -9.30
CA GLU A 158 14.68 27.94 -9.04
C GLU A 158 15.25 27.04 -10.15
N ILE A 159 14.44 26.14 -10.70
CA ILE A 159 14.85 25.27 -11.81
C ILE A 159 15.09 26.10 -13.08
N ILE A 160 14.20 27.06 -13.38
CA ILE A 160 14.35 27.95 -14.55
C ILE A 160 15.63 28.78 -14.43
N LEU A 161 15.89 29.39 -13.26
CA LEU A 161 17.09 30.19 -13.02
C LEU A 161 18.39 29.38 -13.22
N ARG A 162 18.41 28.12 -12.79
CA ARG A 162 19.57 27.25 -13.01
C ARG A 162 19.72 26.86 -14.49
N LEU A 163 18.61 26.64 -15.20
CA LEU A 163 18.65 26.38 -16.65
C LEU A 163 19.16 27.58 -17.44
N ASP A 164 18.76 28.80 -17.04
CA ASP A 164 19.27 30.05 -17.64
C ASP A 164 20.78 30.20 -17.40
N HIS A 165 21.23 29.98 -16.15
CA HIS A 165 22.65 30.00 -15.83
C HIS A 165 23.45 28.97 -16.65
N LEU A 166 22.93 27.75 -16.83
CA LEU A 166 23.57 26.73 -17.66
C LEU A 166 23.69 27.17 -19.13
N SER A 167 22.63 27.79 -19.68
CA SER A 167 22.64 28.32 -21.06
C SER A 167 23.63 29.47 -21.24
N GLU A 168 23.84 30.30 -20.22
CA GLU A 168 24.81 31.39 -20.25
C GLU A 168 26.25 30.88 -20.11
N THR A 169 26.50 29.91 -19.22
CA THR A 169 27.84 29.32 -19.04
C THR A 169 28.31 28.45 -20.22
N ALA A 170 27.39 28.05 -21.10
CA ALA A 170 27.71 27.30 -22.31
C ALA A 170 28.12 28.19 -23.51
N LYS A 171 27.93 29.52 -23.44
CA LYS A 171 28.45 30.48 -24.44
C LYS A 171 29.96 30.64 -24.34
#